data_AF-A4XMU1-F1
#
_entry.id   AF-A4XMU1-F1
#
_cell.length_a   1.000
_cell.length_b   1.000
_cell.length_c   1.000
_cell.angle_alpha   90.00
_cell.angle_beta   90.00
_cell.angle_gamma   90.00
#
_symmetry.space_group_name_H-M   'P 1'
#
loop_
_entity.id
_entity.type
_entity.pdbx_description
1 polymer ?
#
loop_
_entity_poly.entity_id
_entity_poly.type
_entity_poly.pdbx_seq_one_letter_code
_entity_poly.pdbx_strand_id
1 'polypeptide(L)' 'MKSKKITMTFEEEEINLLLAFFTITLKNSPVDDAEIQQIISKIAKAAETELVFENGKIKYAKRNGNVFYQSSL' A
#
# COMPACT_ATOMS: atom_id res chain seq x y z
N MET A 1 -20.21 12.97 -17.62
CA MET A 1 -18.76 13.29 -17.69
C MET A 1 -18.00 12.03 -18.08
N LYS A 2 -17.24 12.03 -19.18
CA LYS A 2 -16.36 10.88 -19.52
C LYS A 2 -15.13 10.93 -18.60
N SER A 3 -14.93 9.90 -17.79
CA SER A 3 -13.72 9.76 -16.96
C SER A 3 -12.48 9.68 -17.85
N LYS A 4 -11.49 10.56 -17.63
CA LYS A 4 -10.18 10.48 -18.28
C LYS A 4 -9.33 9.51 -17.47
N LYS A 5 -9.02 8.36 -18.05
CA LYS A 5 -8.08 7.41 -17.47
C LYS A 5 -6.66 7.96 -17.65
N ILE A 6 -5.99 8.27 -16.54
CA ILE A 6 -4.56 8.59 -16.51
C ILE A 6 -3.83 7.29 -16.17
N THR A 7 -2.86 6.92 -17.01
CA THR A 7 -1.94 5.80 -16.73
C THR A 7 -0.60 6.42 -16.35
N MET A 8 -0.08 6.05 -15.18
CA MET A 8 1.26 6.42 -14.72
C MET A 8 2.10 5.15 -14.65
N THR A 9 3.34 5.24 -15.13
CA THR A 9 4.35 4.19 -15.01
C THR A 9 5.33 4.65 -13.92
N PHE A 10 5.68 3.75 -13.02
CA PHE A 10 6.61 4.03 -11.91
C PHE A 10 7.76 3.04 -11.99
N GLU A 11 8.96 3.51 -11.64
CA GLU A 11 10.12 2.66 -11.40
C GLU A 11 9.96 1.91 -10.06
N GLU A 12 10.67 0.80 -9.89
CA GLU A 12 10.56 -0.04 -8.69
C GLU A 12 10.85 0.74 -7.39
N GLU A 13 11.83 1.64 -7.42
CA GLU A 13 12.19 2.49 -6.28
C GLU A 13 11.05 3.44 -5.90
N GLU A 14 10.36 4.03 -6.88
CA GLU A 14 9.23 4.93 -6.66
C GLU A 14 8.03 4.17 -6.08
N ILE A 15 7.80 2.95 -6.55
CA ILE A 15 6.78 2.04 -6.01
C ILE A 15 7.08 1.74 -4.53
N ASN A 16 8.33 1.42 -4.20
CA ASN A 16 8.75 1.15 -2.83
C ASN A 16 8.62 2.38 -1.92
N LEU A 17 8.94 3.58 -2.42
CA LEU A 17 8.75 4.84 -1.70
C LEU A 17 7.28 5.14 -1.42
N LEU A 18 6.41 4.97 -2.42
CA LEU A 18 4.96 5.12 -2.26
C LEU A 18 4.43 4.13 -1.23
N LEU A 19 4.87 2.88 -1.31
CA LEU A 19 4.47 1.84 -0.36
C LEU A 19 4.89 2.19 1.08
N ALA A 20 6.12 2.70 1.27
CA ALA A 20 6.60 3.15 2.57
C ALA A 20 5.78 4.33 3.11
N PHE A 21 5.48 5.32 2.27
CA PHE A 21 4.63 6.47 2.62
C PHE A 21 3.24 6.03 3.08
N PHE A 22 2.59 5.14 2.34
CA PHE A 22 1.28 4.60 2.72
C PHE A 22 1.36 3.78 4.00
N THR A 23 2.41 2.99 4.18
CA THR A 23 2.63 2.19 5.40
C THR A 23 2.74 3.08 6.64
N ILE A 24 3.51 4.17 6.57
CA ILE A 24 3.65 5.13 7.67
C ILE A 24 2.35 5.90 7.92
N THR A 25 1.68 6.33 6.86
CA THR A 25 0.44 7.10 6.97
C THR A 25 -0.67 6.26 7.62
N LEU A 26 -0.82 5.01 7.16
CA LEU A 26 -1.82 4.07 7.66
C LEU A 26 -1.53 3.55 9.06
N LYS A 27 -0.26 3.54 9.49
CA LYS A 27 0.10 3.26 10.88
C LYS A 27 -0.57 4.25 11.84
N ASN A 28 -0.58 5.52 11.45
CA ASN A 28 -1.01 6.63 12.32
C ASN A 28 -2.48 6.97 12.17
N SER A 29 -3.13 6.64 11.06
CA SER A 29 -4.56 6.85 10.85
C SER A 29 -5.15 5.70 10.04
N PRO A 30 -6.28 5.09 10.47
CA PRO A 30 -7.02 4.18 9.61
C PRO A 30 -7.47 4.92 8.35
N VAL A 31 -7.45 4.24 7.21
CA VAL A 31 -8.10 4.72 5.98
C VAL A 31 -9.36 3.89 5.79
N ASP A 32 -10.51 4.52 6.06
CA ASP A 32 -11.83 3.93 5.81
C ASP A 32 -12.30 4.14 4.36
N ASP A 33 -11.46 4.74 3.52
CA ASP A 33 -11.75 4.94 2.11
C ASP A 33 -11.37 3.70 1.29
N ALA A 34 -12.39 3.00 0.79
CA ALA A 34 -12.24 1.80 -0.02
C ALA A 34 -11.45 2.05 -1.33
N GLU A 35 -11.52 3.26 -1.89
CA GLU A 35 -10.78 3.61 -3.11
C GLU A 35 -9.28 3.73 -2.83
N ILE A 36 -8.91 4.35 -1.70
CA ILE A 36 -7.52 4.44 -1.27
C ILE A 36 -6.96 3.04 -0.93
N GLN A 37 -7.72 2.18 -0.24
CA GLN A 37 -7.29 0.80 0.02
C GLN A 37 -7.04 0.00 -1.28
N GLN A 38 -7.87 0.20 -2.30
CA GLN A 38 -7.66 -0.40 -3.62
C GLN A 38 -6.40 0.12 -4.32
N ILE A 39 -6.11 1.43 -4.22
CA ILE A 39 -4.89 2.03 -4.78
C ILE A 39 -3.66 1.42 -4.11
N ILE A 40 -3.64 1.36 -2.78
CA ILE A 40 -2.53 0.80 -2.00
C ILE A 40 -2.31 -0.67 -2.35
N SER A 41 -3.39 -1.45 -2.48
CA SER A 41 -3.32 -2.85 -2.88
C SER A 41 -2.74 -3.03 -4.30
N LYS A 42 -3.06 -2.13 -5.24
CA LYS A 42 -2.49 -2.15 -6.60
C LYS A 42 -1.00 -1.83 -6.59
N ILE A 43 -0.58 -0.85 -5.79
CA ILE A 43 0.83 -0.47 -5.62
C ILE A 43 1.60 -1.62 -4.99
N ALA A 44 1.07 -2.23 -3.92
CA ALA A 44 1.67 -3.39 -3.26
C ALA A 44 1.87 -4.56 -4.22
N LYS A 45 0.86 -4.85 -5.05
CA LYS A 45 0.96 -5.88 -6.10
C LYS A 45 2.06 -5.57 -7.12
N ALA A 46 2.18 -4.32 -7.56
CA ALA A 46 3.25 -3.91 -8.47
C ALA A 46 4.65 -4.00 -7.81
N ALA A 47 4.72 -3.85 -6.49
CA ALA A 47 5.94 -3.98 -5.68
C ALA A 47 6.27 -5.42 -5.26
N GLU A 48 5.46 -6.41 -5.69
CA GLU A 48 5.53 -7.79 -5.19
C GLU A 48 5.48 -7.89 -3.66
N THR A 49 4.70 -7.00 -3.05
CA THR A 49 4.53 -6.89 -1.60
C THR A 49 3.13 -7.32 -1.18
N GLU A 50 3.06 -8.22 -0.22
CA GLU A 50 1.84 -8.63 0.46
C GLU A 50 1.59 -7.69 1.65
N LEU A 51 0.46 -7.00 1.65
CA LEU A 51 -0.02 -6.20 2.77
C LEU A 51 -1.18 -6.91 3.47
N VAL A 52 -1.07 -7.09 4.78
CA VAL A 52 -2.14 -7.62 5.63
C VAL A 52 -2.71 -6.48 6.45
N PHE A 53 -4.02 -6.29 6.39
CA PHE A 53 -4.72 -5.24 7.13
C PHE A 53 -5.48 -5.82 8.34
N GLU A 54 -5.51 -5.08 9.44
CA GLU A 54 -6.32 -5.34 10.63
C GLU A 54 -6.90 -4.00 11.10
N ASN A 55 -8.23 -3.92 11.25
CA ASN A 55 -8.94 -2.70 11.64
C ASN A 55 -8.58 -1.46 10.79
N GLY A 56 -8.47 -1.63 9.47
CA GLY A 56 -8.14 -0.54 8.54
C GLY A 56 -6.68 -0.06 8.58
N LYS A 57 -5.81 -0.74 9.35
CA LYS A 57 -4.37 -0.45 9.47
C LYS A 57 -3.55 -1.61 8.95
N ILE A 58 -2.34 -1.34 8.46
CA ILE A 58 -1.42 -2.40 8.03
C ILE A 58 -0.86 -3.11 9.27
N LYS A 59 -1.11 -4.42 9.36
CA LYS A 59 -0.56 -5.32 10.37
C LYS A 59 0.79 -5.89 9.96
N TYR A 60 0.91 -6.33 8.70
CA TYR A 60 2.15 -6.88 8.14
C TYR A 60 2.38 -6.37 6.71
N ALA A 61 3.64 -6.15 6.36
CA ALA A 61 4.09 -6.05 4.96
C ALA A 61 5.20 -7.06 4.71
N LYS A 62 5.03 -7.90 3.68
CA LYS A 62 5.99 -8.94 3.29
C LYS A 62 6.42 -8.77 1.84
N ARG A 63 7.71 -8.90 1.57
CA ARG A 63 8.25 -8.96 0.21
C ARG A 63 9.06 -10.23 0.08
N ASN A 64 8.78 -11.04 -0.94
CA ASN A 64 9.46 -12.32 -1.17
C ASN A 64 9.47 -13.24 0.06
N GLY A 65 8.35 -13.27 0.80
CA GLY A 65 8.21 -14.06 2.03
C GLY A 65 8.84 -13.45 3.29
N ASN A 66 9.63 -12.39 3.17
CA ASN A 66 10.27 -11.71 4.29
C ASN A 66 9.38 -10.57 4.82
N VAL A 67 9.06 -10.60 6.11
CA VAL A 67 8.37 -9.50 6.79
C VAL A 67 9.38 -8.36 7.00
N PHE A 68 9.13 -7.20 6.40
CA PHE A 68 9.96 -5.99 6.63
C PHE A 68 9.23 -4.95 7.47
N TYR A 69 7.91 -5.08 7.61
CA TYR A 69 7.10 -4.27 8.50
C TYR A 69 6.10 -5.15 9.25
N GLN A 70 6.04 -4.94 10.56
CA GLN A 70 5.04 -5.51 11.43
C GLN A 70 4.59 -4.41 12.40
N SER A 71 3.28 -4.22 12.49
CA SER A 71 2.69 -3.35 13.51
C SER A 71 2.52 -4.13 14.81
N SER A 72 2.85 -3.50 15.94
CA SER A 72 2.63 -4.04 17.29
C SER A 72 1.24 -3.69 17.86
N LEU A 73 0.31 -3.23 17.01
CA LEU A 73 -1.05 -2.84 17.41
C LEU A 73 -1.78 -3.97 18.16
#